data_AF-A0AAW1P9E2-F1
#
_entry.id   AF-A0AAW1P9E2-F1
#
_cell.length_a   1.000
_cell.length_b   1.000
_cell.length_c   1.000
_cell.angle_alpha   90.00
_cell.angle_beta   90.00
_cell.angle_gamma   90.00
#
_symmetry.space_group_name_H-M   'P 1'
#
loop_
_entity.id
_entity.type
_entity.pdbx_description
1 polymer ?
#
loop_
_entity_poly.entity_id
_entity_poly.type
_entity_poly.pdbx_seq_one_letter_code
_entity_poly.pdbx_strand_id
1 'polypeptide(L)'
;MARGALFAVGVILAALAGIGLAFQTGVNTTLGRAAGNKPFAAVISFSVGTAASLIYFLLDTYPRGRHAPSLSKLKEVPGWGWIGGVLGAFYVVVTVIFAPTLGAGTLTAVFVTAQLIMSVLLDYWGLVGFQKKTLPWVRILGAVLMIIGRSMQTMSTTVFSQARLASSGAKPASGMLPFSRLQFTKGSPVKSVSKSLQSKVAARRSLVTYARQTRTETRPTKTGFGGEGDERGRGNSFIYTALAISYFAKAALTASAPHTLADIWFGTAALPHDPLHEPLFRLAATGFLAAGTFAWILKGEAEEGDLGSASNQRLNLALALFGAAAIGVDTLAFASGNFTLPGLLLNASVLGTSAVYGLQVYSRGAGGRDPGPAAEGAAGGLSNLFKISGLNSGLHTVLTLNFILAGVAYLVAPDASLNAVFGYSKGTEATILWRLIGGALVTLLPTAAFTVKEAVDNGALANPKPRTLNFALAAAGIGHIAALWPIYTIGAGISESQPGPLLLPLLGIWATVTAVSGLNFFAGKKDF
;
A
#
# COMPACT_ATOMS: atom_id res chain seq x y z
N MET A 1 16.46 19.31 -21.06
CA MET A 1 16.36 17.85 -20.79
C MET A 1 17.07 17.44 -19.49
N ALA A 2 18.37 17.72 -19.29
CA ALA A 2 19.10 17.29 -18.07
C ALA A 2 18.49 17.76 -16.74
N ARG A 3 17.95 18.99 -16.66
CA ARG A 3 17.34 19.53 -15.43
C ARG A 3 16.08 18.78 -14.98
N GLY A 4 15.27 18.26 -15.91
CA GLY A 4 14.06 17.50 -15.60
C GLY A 4 14.38 16.10 -15.05
N ALA A 5 15.32 15.40 -15.69
CA ALA A 5 15.81 14.10 -15.21
C ALA A 5 16.51 14.22 -13.83
N LEU A 6 17.35 15.25 -13.65
CA LEU A 6 17.98 15.55 -12.34
C LEU A 6 16.95 15.85 -11.26
N PHE A 7 15.89 16.59 -11.60
CA PHE A 7 14.79 16.87 -10.67
C PHE A 7 14.05 15.58 -10.29
N ALA A 8 13.70 14.73 -11.26
CA ALA A 8 13.01 13.47 -11.02
C ALA A 8 13.85 12.49 -10.18
N VAL A 9 15.14 12.34 -10.50
CA VAL A 9 16.09 11.55 -9.70
C VAL A 9 16.19 12.12 -8.28
N GLY A 10 16.25 13.44 -8.13
CA GLY A 10 16.22 14.12 -6.84
C GLY A 10 14.97 13.81 -6.03
N VAL A 11 13.79 13.83 -6.65
CA VAL A 11 12.51 13.48 -6.01
C VAL A 11 12.48 12.02 -5.57
N ILE A 12 12.96 11.09 -6.41
CA ILE A 12 13.03 9.66 -6.07
C ILE A 12 13.98 9.42 -4.90
N LEU A 13 15.18 9.99 -4.93
CA LEU A 13 16.15 9.88 -3.85
C LEU A 13 15.62 10.51 -2.55
N ALA A 14 14.92 11.64 -2.64
CA ALA A 14 14.28 12.27 -1.48
C ALA A 14 13.14 11.40 -0.91
N ALA A 15 12.35 10.76 -1.76
CA ALA A 15 11.31 9.82 -1.32
C ALA A 15 11.91 8.59 -0.64
N LEU A 16 12.97 8.01 -1.22
CA LEU A 16 13.73 6.89 -0.62
C LEU A 16 14.37 7.29 0.72
N ALA A 17 14.90 8.51 0.82
CA ALA A 17 15.40 9.05 2.10
C ALA A 17 14.28 9.17 3.14
N GLY A 18 13.10 9.66 2.73
CA GLY A 18 11.90 9.72 3.59
C GLY A 18 11.44 8.35 4.08
N ILE A 19 11.45 7.33 3.22
CA ILE A 19 11.20 5.92 3.61
C ILE A 19 12.28 5.46 4.59
N GLY A 20 13.54 5.77 4.31
CA GLY A 20 14.68 5.48 5.17
C GLY A 20 14.51 6.05 6.59
N LEU A 21 14.00 7.27 6.75
CA LEU A 21 13.72 7.87 8.06
C LEU A 21 12.68 7.08 8.87
N ALA A 22 11.68 6.49 8.21
CA ALA A 22 10.70 5.63 8.87
C ALA A 22 11.33 4.31 9.35
N PHE A 23 12.17 3.68 8.52
CA PHE A 23 12.95 2.50 8.93
C PHE A 23 13.94 2.82 10.05
N GLN A 24 14.60 3.97 9.99
CA GLN A 24 15.60 4.43 10.95
C GLN A 24 15.02 4.50 12.37
N THR A 25 13.75 4.85 12.51
CA THR A 25 13.05 4.84 13.82
C THR A 25 13.02 3.43 14.42
N GLY A 26 12.73 2.40 13.61
CA GLY A 26 12.74 1.00 14.04
C GLY A 26 14.15 0.47 14.34
N VAL A 27 15.13 0.83 13.51
CA VAL A 27 16.54 0.47 13.70
C VAL A 27 17.08 1.07 15.00
N ASN A 28 16.92 2.38 15.20
CA ASN A 28 17.44 3.08 16.38
C ASN A 28 16.76 2.62 17.68
N THR A 29 15.45 2.36 17.65
CA THR A 29 14.72 1.85 18.83
C THR A 29 15.10 0.40 19.18
N THR A 30 15.46 -0.41 18.19
CA THR A 30 15.96 -1.78 18.41
C THR A 30 17.37 -1.74 18.98
N LEU A 31 18.24 -0.92 18.40
CA LEU A 31 19.59 -0.71 18.89
C LEU A 31 19.62 -0.15 20.33
N GLY A 32 18.76 0.82 20.65
CA GLY A 32 18.67 1.39 21.99
C GLY A 32 18.13 0.41 23.04
N ARG A 33 17.32 -0.58 22.63
CA ARG A 33 16.90 -1.68 23.49
C ARG A 33 18.03 -2.69 23.70
N ALA A 34 18.69 -3.10 22.62
CA ALA A 34 19.79 -4.08 22.67
C ALA A 34 20.99 -3.56 23.48
N ALA A 35 21.31 -2.27 23.37
CA ALA A 35 22.40 -1.65 24.12
C ALA A 35 22.09 -1.38 25.60
N GLY A 36 20.85 -1.61 26.06
CA GLY A 36 20.41 -1.30 27.43
C GLY A 36 20.39 0.19 27.78
N ASN A 37 20.83 1.07 26.88
CA ASN A 37 20.93 2.51 27.06
C ASN A 37 20.42 3.24 25.80
N LYS A 38 19.22 3.82 25.90
CA LYS A 38 18.49 4.45 24.79
C LYS A 38 19.29 5.56 24.08
N PRO A 39 19.87 6.56 24.78
CA PRO A 39 20.75 7.56 24.17
C PRO A 39 21.97 6.99 23.44
N PHE A 40 22.53 5.86 23.87
CA PHE A 40 23.73 5.27 23.25
C PHE A 40 23.49 4.82 21.80
N ALA A 41 22.24 4.52 21.42
CA ALA A 41 21.88 4.23 20.03
C ALA A 41 22.15 5.41 19.09
N ALA A 42 21.99 6.65 19.56
CA ALA A 42 22.32 7.83 18.77
C ALA A 42 23.82 7.88 18.46
N VAL A 43 24.68 7.56 19.43
CA VAL A 43 26.14 7.54 19.24
C VAL A 43 26.53 6.55 18.14
N ILE A 44 26.02 5.31 18.20
CA ILE A 44 26.32 4.30 17.18
C ILE A 44 25.78 4.73 15.80
N SER A 45 24.55 5.20 15.73
CA SER A 45 23.94 5.63 14.46
C SER A 45 24.69 6.81 13.83
N PHE A 46 25.17 7.76 14.64
CA PHE A 46 25.99 8.87 14.15
C PHE A 46 27.40 8.42 13.74
N SER A 47 28.01 7.46 14.42
CA SER A 47 29.30 6.89 14.02
C SER A 47 29.20 6.20 12.66
N VAL A 48 28.19 5.35 12.46
CA VAL A 48 27.95 4.66 11.18
C VAL A 48 27.60 5.67 10.07
N GLY A 49 26.73 6.64 10.37
CA GLY A 49 26.37 7.70 9.42
C GLY A 49 27.56 8.59 9.04
N THR A 50 28.45 8.88 9.98
CA THR A 50 29.70 9.64 9.73
C THR A 50 30.64 8.85 8.83
N ALA A 51 30.83 7.56 9.10
CA ALA A 51 31.66 6.69 8.27
C ALA A 51 31.10 6.59 6.83
N ALA A 52 29.78 6.41 6.68
CA ALA A 52 29.14 6.37 5.37
C ALA A 52 29.27 7.71 4.61
N SER A 53 29.12 8.83 5.32
CA SER A 53 29.29 10.18 4.74
C SER A 53 30.73 10.44 4.33
N LEU A 54 31.70 9.95 5.10
CA LEU A 54 33.12 10.04 4.77
C LEU A 54 33.44 9.22 3.52
N ILE A 55 32.96 7.98 3.43
CA ILE A 55 33.12 7.13 2.23
C ILE A 55 32.53 7.83 1.00
N TYR A 56 31.31 8.36 1.11
CA TYR A 56 30.68 9.11 0.02
C TYR A 56 31.52 10.32 -0.39
N PHE A 57 32.00 11.12 0.59
CA PHE A 57 32.88 12.25 0.33
C PHE A 57 34.14 11.84 -0.44
N LEU A 58 34.80 10.75 -0.04
CA LEU A 58 36.00 10.25 -0.72
C LEU A 58 35.69 9.81 -2.17
N LEU A 59 34.59 9.08 -2.38
CA LEU A 59 34.17 8.61 -3.70
C LEU A 59 33.69 9.72 -4.64
N ASP A 60 33.13 10.81 -4.10
CA ASP A 60 32.67 11.95 -4.90
C ASP A 60 33.83 12.89 -5.29
N THR A 61 34.77 13.09 -4.36
CA THR A 61 35.80 14.14 -4.44
C THR A 61 36.99 13.72 -5.30
N TYR A 62 37.58 12.55 -5.04
CA TYR A 62 38.85 12.16 -5.68
C TYR A 62 38.72 11.75 -7.16
N PRO A 63 37.73 10.93 -7.59
CA PRO A 63 37.59 10.53 -8.99
C PRO A 63 37.24 11.69 -9.94
N ARG A 64 36.78 12.83 -9.40
CA ARG A 64 36.37 14.01 -10.17
C ARG A 64 37.38 15.16 -10.10
N GLY A 65 38.57 14.92 -9.55
CA GLY A 65 39.62 15.92 -9.41
C GLY A 65 39.27 17.10 -8.50
N ARG A 66 38.27 16.94 -7.61
CA ARG A 66 37.91 17.97 -6.63
C ARG A 66 38.86 17.89 -5.44
N HIS A 67 39.15 19.02 -4.81
CA HIS A 67 39.98 19.06 -3.60
C HIS A 67 39.12 19.18 -2.34
N ALA A 68 39.64 18.64 -1.23
CA ALA A 68 39.03 18.85 0.08
C ALA A 68 38.93 20.36 0.38
N PRO A 69 37.86 20.82 1.06
CA PRO A 69 37.70 22.22 1.38
C PRO A 69 38.86 22.72 2.24
N SER A 70 39.40 23.90 1.90
CA SER A 70 40.47 24.51 2.69
C SER A 70 39.95 24.91 4.07
N LEU A 71 40.79 24.76 5.11
CA LEU A 71 40.42 25.18 6.47
C LEU A 71 40.05 26.66 6.55
N SER A 72 40.58 27.50 5.67
CA SER A 72 40.22 28.93 5.60
C SER A 72 38.77 29.15 5.20
N LYS A 73 38.24 28.41 4.22
CA LYS A 73 36.83 28.50 3.79
C LYS A 73 35.86 27.95 4.83
N LEU A 74 36.28 26.99 5.65
CA LEU A 74 35.45 26.49 6.75
C LEU A 74 35.26 27.56 7.83
N LYS A 75 36.27 28.41 8.09
CA LYS A 75 36.15 29.50 9.08
C LYS A 75 35.16 30.60 8.67
N GLU A 76 34.82 30.69 7.39
CA GLU A 76 33.84 31.66 6.86
C GLU A 76 32.38 31.19 7.06
N VAL A 77 32.16 29.94 7.48
CA VAL A 77 30.81 29.40 7.73
C VAL A 77 30.20 30.07 8.97
N PRO A 78 28.99 30.65 8.86
CA PRO A 78 28.29 31.24 10.00
C PRO A 78 28.13 30.24 11.15
N GLY A 79 28.14 30.73 12.41
CA GLY A 79 28.07 29.86 13.60
C GLY A 79 26.91 28.85 13.61
N TRP A 80 25.76 29.22 13.03
CA TRP A 80 24.61 28.33 12.89
C TRP A 80 24.81 27.20 11.86
N GLY A 81 25.78 27.30 10.95
CA GLY A 81 26.09 26.23 9.99
C GLY A 81 26.64 24.97 10.66
N TRP A 82 27.14 25.09 11.90
CA TRP A 82 27.76 24.00 12.65
C TRP A 82 26.79 23.18 13.50
N ILE A 83 25.55 23.66 13.73
CA ILE A 83 24.60 22.98 14.63
C ILE A 83 23.86 21.82 13.96
N GLY A 84 24.04 21.60 12.65
CA GLY A 84 23.30 20.58 11.90
C GLY A 84 23.42 19.17 12.49
N GLY A 85 24.63 18.78 12.92
CA GLY A 85 24.87 17.50 13.60
C GLY A 85 24.13 17.37 14.94
N VAL A 86 24.05 18.47 15.70
CA VAL A 86 23.33 18.52 16.98
C VAL A 86 21.82 18.37 16.77
N LEU A 87 21.26 19.01 15.73
CA LEU A 87 19.84 18.90 15.38
C LEU A 87 19.47 17.46 14.98
N GLY A 88 20.34 16.79 14.21
CA GLY A 88 20.16 15.38 13.87
C GLY A 88 20.25 14.46 15.09
N ALA A 89 21.20 14.71 15.99
CA ALA A 89 21.34 13.93 17.23
C ALA A 89 20.10 14.07 18.13
N PHE A 90 19.59 15.29 18.27
CA PHE A 90 18.34 15.56 18.99
C PHE A 90 17.15 14.79 18.39
N TYR A 91 16.99 14.79 17.07
CA TYR A 91 15.94 14.02 16.38
C TYR A 91 16.03 12.52 16.69
N VAL A 92 17.23 11.94 16.64
CA VAL A 92 17.45 10.51 16.95
C VAL A 92 17.16 10.19 18.41
N VAL A 93 17.58 11.04 19.34
CA VAL A 93 17.31 10.82 20.78
C VAL A 93 15.81 10.88 21.07
N VAL A 94 15.09 11.86 20.52
CA VAL A 94 13.63 11.98 20.68
C VAL A 94 12.92 10.76 20.08
N THR A 95 13.35 10.29 18.90
CA THR A 95 12.78 9.08 18.28
C THR A 95 12.96 7.84 19.15
N VAL A 96 14.15 7.59 19.67
CA VAL A 96 14.41 6.40 20.49
C VAL A 96 13.66 6.44 21.82
N ILE A 97 13.54 7.62 22.44
CA ILE A 97 12.87 7.78 23.74
C ILE A 97 11.35 7.64 23.60
N PHE A 98 10.75 8.31 22.61
CA PHE A 98 9.30 8.48 22.54
C PHE A 98 8.60 7.56 21.52
N ALA A 99 9.29 6.92 20.58
CA ALA A 99 8.66 5.95 19.68
C ALA A 99 7.98 4.77 20.42
N PRO A 100 8.52 4.22 21.53
CA PRO A 100 7.84 3.16 22.28
C PRO A 100 6.54 3.61 22.97
N THR A 101 6.42 4.89 23.32
CA THR A 101 5.25 5.43 24.06
C THR A 101 4.21 6.05 23.14
N LEU A 102 4.64 6.77 22.09
CA LEU A 102 3.75 7.46 21.16
C LEU A 102 3.40 6.61 19.92
N GLY A 103 4.20 5.57 19.64
CA GLY A 103 4.12 4.82 18.40
C GLY A 103 4.77 5.57 17.23
N ALA A 104 5.30 4.82 16.25
CA ALA A 104 6.00 5.39 15.11
C ALA A 104 5.11 6.31 14.24
N GLY A 105 3.84 5.95 14.05
CA GLY A 105 2.89 6.74 13.25
C GLY A 105 2.64 8.13 13.83
N THR A 106 2.33 8.21 15.13
CA THR A 106 2.10 9.49 15.84
C THR A 106 3.34 10.37 15.81
N LEU A 107 4.52 9.78 16.04
CA LEU A 107 5.78 10.51 16.13
C LEU A 107 6.18 11.09 14.76
N THR A 108 6.10 10.29 13.70
CA THR A 108 6.35 10.74 12.32
C THR A 108 5.35 11.83 11.91
N ALA A 109 4.06 11.69 12.26
CA ALA A 109 3.05 12.69 11.93
C ALA A 109 3.33 14.05 12.61
N VAL A 110 3.75 14.04 13.88
CA VAL A 110 4.15 15.25 14.60
C VAL A 110 5.37 15.89 13.95
N PHE A 111 6.40 15.11 13.60
CA PHE A 111 7.58 15.64 12.94
C PHE A 111 7.30 16.24 11.57
N VAL A 112 6.58 15.54 10.70
CA VAL A 112 6.24 16.05 9.37
C VAL A 112 5.44 17.34 9.48
N THR A 113 4.49 17.41 10.42
CA THR A 113 3.71 18.63 10.67
C THR A 113 4.60 19.80 11.08
N ALA A 114 5.48 19.59 12.07
CA ALA A 114 6.39 20.63 12.54
C ALA A 114 7.40 21.06 11.46
N GLN A 115 7.91 20.11 10.67
CA GLN A 115 8.81 20.36 9.55
C GLN A 115 8.15 21.21 8.45
N LEU A 116 6.87 20.98 8.15
CA LEU A 116 6.13 21.75 7.16
C LEU A 116 5.87 23.18 7.62
N ILE A 117 5.44 23.37 8.88
CA ILE A 117 5.26 24.69 9.48
C ILE A 117 6.58 25.45 9.44
N MET A 118 7.67 24.81 9.89
CA MET A 118 8.98 25.45 9.90
C MET A 118 9.49 25.74 8.48
N SER A 119 9.25 24.85 7.51
CA SER A 119 9.62 25.07 6.11
C SER A 119 8.96 26.33 5.53
N VAL A 120 7.67 26.56 5.83
CA VAL A 120 6.95 27.77 5.42
C VAL A 120 7.55 29.02 6.07
N LEU A 121 7.88 28.95 7.36
CA LEU A 121 8.50 30.06 8.10
C LEU A 121 9.91 30.40 7.57
N LEU A 122 10.73 29.37 7.29
CA LEU A 122 12.07 29.53 6.72
C LEU A 122 12.02 30.17 5.34
N ASP A 123 11.12 29.72 4.46
CA ASP A 123 10.94 30.28 3.11
C ASP A 123 10.38 31.72 3.15
N TYR A 124 9.50 32.05 4.11
CA TYR A 124 8.90 33.39 4.23
C TYR A 124 9.88 34.45 4.76
N TRP A 125 10.66 34.09 5.77
CA TRP A 125 11.63 35.00 6.38
C TRP A 125 13.03 34.92 5.74
N GLY A 126 13.28 33.95 4.86
CA GLY A 126 14.58 33.77 4.21
C GLY A 126 15.70 33.40 5.20
N LEU A 127 15.35 32.64 6.25
CA LEU A 127 16.27 32.28 7.33
C LEU A 127 17.20 31.13 6.89
N VAL A 128 18.37 30.97 7.53
CA VAL A 128 19.27 29.80 7.34
C VAL A 128 19.70 29.61 5.87
N GLY A 129 19.99 30.71 5.17
CA GLY A 129 20.48 30.68 3.78
C GLY A 129 19.42 30.40 2.70
N PHE A 130 18.14 30.29 3.08
CA PHE A 130 17.05 30.18 2.12
C PHE A 130 16.76 31.53 1.44
N GLN A 131 16.49 31.49 0.13
CA GLN A 131 16.01 32.66 -0.61
C GLN A 131 14.58 32.99 -0.15
N LYS A 132 14.33 34.26 0.20
CA LYS A 132 12.99 34.74 0.59
C LYS A 132 12.00 34.54 -0.55
N LYS A 133 10.92 33.81 -0.30
CA LYS A 133 9.87 33.52 -1.29
C LYS A 133 8.55 34.16 -0.88
N THR A 134 7.82 34.71 -1.84
CA THR A 134 6.41 35.06 -1.67
C THR A 134 5.60 33.78 -1.48
N LEU A 135 4.89 33.65 -0.36
CA LEU A 135 4.09 32.47 -0.05
C LEU A 135 2.74 32.52 -0.80
N PRO A 136 2.48 31.62 -1.77
CA PRO A 136 1.14 31.51 -2.34
C PRO A 136 0.20 30.84 -1.31
N TRP A 137 -1.04 31.31 -1.23
CA TRP A 137 -2.08 30.78 -0.33
C TRP A 137 -2.28 29.26 -0.47
N VAL A 138 -2.01 28.70 -1.65
CA VAL A 138 -2.05 27.25 -1.93
C VAL A 138 -1.08 26.45 -1.06
N ARG A 139 0.09 27.02 -0.71
CA ARG A 139 1.08 26.34 0.15
C ARG A 139 0.64 26.29 1.60
N ILE A 140 -0.03 27.34 2.07
CA ILE A 140 -0.66 27.41 3.39
C ILE A 140 -1.81 26.41 3.48
N LEU A 141 -2.65 26.36 2.44
CA LEU A 141 -3.74 25.39 2.33
C LEU A 141 -3.22 23.94 2.36
N GLY A 142 -2.14 23.64 1.64
CA GLY A 142 -1.50 22.32 1.68
C GLY A 142 -1.02 21.92 3.08
N ALA A 143 -0.39 22.84 3.82
CA ALA A 143 0.02 22.58 5.20
C ALA A 143 -1.18 22.33 6.13
N VAL A 144 -2.25 23.11 5.98
CA VAL A 144 -3.51 22.95 6.74
C VAL A 144 -4.15 21.59 6.43
N LEU A 145 -4.20 21.17 5.17
CA LEU A 145 -4.74 19.86 4.77
C LEU A 145 -3.94 18.70 5.38
N MET A 146 -2.61 18.81 5.47
CA MET A 146 -1.77 17.78 6.12
C MET A 146 -2.03 17.70 7.63
N ILE A 147 -2.26 18.85 8.29
CA ILE A 147 -2.65 18.90 9.71
C ILE A 147 -4.03 18.24 9.92
N ILE A 148 -4.99 18.51 9.04
CA ILE A 148 -6.32 17.89 9.06
C ILE A 148 -6.21 16.37 8.86
N GLY A 149 -5.43 15.92 7.88
CA GLY A 149 -5.16 14.50 7.64
C GLY A 149 -4.59 13.79 8.88
N ARG A 150 -3.67 14.44 9.60
CA ARG A 150 -3.14 13.94 10.88
C ARG A 150 -4.23 13.84 11.97
N SER A 151 -5.09 14.84 12.09
CA SER A 151 -6.20 14.83 13.06
C SER A 151 -7.15 13.67 12.79
N MET A 152 -7.43 13.38 11.51
CA MET A 152 -8.24 12.24 11.08
C MET A 152 -7.58 10.89 11.41
N GLN A 153 -6.26 10.75 11.23
CA GLN A 153 -5.53 9.53 11.59
C GLN A 153 -5.55 9.25 13.10
N THR A 154 -5.54 10.29 13.93
CA THR A 154 -5.63 10.16 15.40
C THR A 154 -7.06 9.82 15.84
N MET A 155 -8.06 10.35 15.13
CA MET A 155 -9.47 10.02 15.36
C MET A 155 -9.77 8.57 15.00
N SER A 156 -9.18 8.00 13.94
CA SER A 156 -9.43 6.60 13.57
C SER A 156 -8.95 5.62 14.65
N THR A 157 -7.75 5.81 15.20
CA THR A 157 -7.23 4.97 16.29
C THR A 157 -8.06 5.08 17.58
N THR A 158 -8.56 6.28 17.90
CA THR A 158 -9.42 6.51 19.07
C THR A 158 -10.82 5.93 18.88
N VAL A 159 -11.44 6.14 17.71
CA VAL A 159 -12.77 5.63 17.36
C VAL A 159 -12.77 4.10 17.29
N PHE A 160 -11.75 3.48 16.71
CA PHE A 160 -11.61 2.02 16.72
C PHE A 160 -11.39 1.48 18.14
N SER A 161 -10.65 2.18 19.00
CA SER A 161 -10.48 1.77 20.41
C SER A 161 -11.80 1.83 21.21
N GLN A 162 -12.61 2.87 21.00
CA GLN A 162 -13.91 3.03 21.65
C GLN A 162 -14.97 2.08 21.09
N ALA A 163 -14.99 1.86 19.78
CA ALA A 163 -15.86 0.87 19.14
C ALA A 163 -15.54 -0.55 19.64
N ARG A 164 -14.26 -0.87 19.85
CA ARG A 164 -13.81 -2.16 20.41
C ARG A 164 -14.18 -2.31 21.90
N LEU A 165 -14.18 -1.21 22.66
CA LEU A 165 -14.68 -1.20 24.04
C LEU A 165 -16.20 -1.36 24.09
N ALA A 166 -16.94 -0.69 23.20
CA ALA A 166 -18.39 -0.81 23.07
C ALA A 166 -18.83 -2.21 22.60
N SER A 167 -18.10 -2.82 21.67
CA SER A 167 -18.38 -4.18 21.18
C SER A 167 -17.93 -5.29 22.15
N SER A 168 -17.06 -4.98 23.12
CA SER A 168 -16.61 -5.94 24.14
C SER A 168 -17.61 -6.16 25.29
N GLY A 169 -18.72 -5.41 25.31
CA GLY A 169 -19.72 -5.47 26.38
C GLY A 169 -19.18 -5.02 27.75
N ALA A 170 -17.95 -4.50 27.83
CA ALA A 170 -17.40 -3.93 29.03
C ALA A 170 -18.13 -2.62 29.35
N LYS A 171 -18.98 -2.64 30.39
CA LYS A 171 -19.56 -1.40 30.93
C LYS A 171 -18.44 -0.41 31.19
N PRO A 172 -18.55 0.86 30.74
CA PRO A 172 -17.58 1.88 31.09
C PRO A 172 -17.51 1.95 32.62
N ALA A 173 -16.30 1.98 33.17
CA ALA A 173 -16.09 2.15 34.59
C ALA A 173 -16.91 3.36 35.05
N SER A 174 -17.93 3.10 35.86
CA SER A 174 -18.79 4.12 36.43
C SER A 174 -17.95 4.93 37.40
N GLY A 175 -17.32 6.00 36.89
CA GLY A 175 -16.37 6.82 37.64
C GLY A 175 -15.99 8.14 36.98
N MET A 176 -16.34 8.38 35.71
CA MET A 176 -16.27 9.73 35.13
C MET A 176 -17.67 10.34 35.11
N LEU A 177 -17.98 11.11 36.15
CA LEU A 177 -19.16 11.97 36.17
C LEU A 177 -18.96 13.12 35.17
N PRO A 178 -19.95 13.46 34.33
CA PRO A 178 -19.98 14.75 33.67
C PRO A 178 -20.09 15.86 34.73
N PHE A 179 -19.35 16.95 34.54
CA PHE A 179 -19.17 18.06 35.49
C PHE A 179 -20.47 18.83 35.85
N SER A 180 -21.63 18.40 35.40
CA SER A 180 -22.86 19.20 35.41
C SER A 180 -23.91 18.82 36.45
N ARG A 181 -23.73 17.79 37.30
CA ARG A 181 -24.66 17.52 38.42
C ARG A 181 -23.98 16.93 39.65
N LEU A 182 -23.55 17.81 40.55
CA LEU A 182 -23.32 17.48 41.95
C LEU A 182 -24.50 18.03 42.76
N GLN A 183 -25.48 17.19 43.04
CA GLN A 183 -26.40 17.41 44.17
C GLN A 183 -26.11 16.32 45.21
N PHE A 184 -25.59 16.76 46.35
CA PHE A 184 -25.42 15.92 47.53
C PHE A 184 -26.79 15.72 48.19
N THR A 185 -27.26 14.47 48.25
CA THR A 185 -28.29 14.07 49.21
C THR A 185 -27.75 13.02 50.16
N LYS A 186 -27.92 13.31 51.45
CA LYS A 186 -27.36 12.65 52.62
C LYS A 186 -28.26 11.49 53.05
N GLY A 187 -27.68 10.31 53.29
CA GLY A 187 -28.23 9.27 54.18
C GLY A 187 -28.85 8.03 53.52
N SER A 188 -28.19 6.88 53.67
CA SER A 188 -28.78 5.53 53.90
C SER A 188 -27.67 4.48 54.18
N PRO A 189 -27.92 3.42 54.98
CA PRO A 189 -26.88 2.67 55.68
C PRO A 189 -26.29 1.47 54.91
N VAL A 190 -24.99 1.26 55.14
CA VAL A 190 -23.99 0.45 54.40
C VAL A 190 -24.16 -1.09 54.48
N LYS A 191 -25.20 -1.63 55.14
CA LYS A 191 -25.25 -3.09 55.44
C LYS A 191 -25.97 -3.96 54.41
N SER A 192 -26.78 -3.43 53.49
CA SER A 192 -27.53 -4.25 52.50
C SER A 192 -26.74 -4.53 51.20
N VAL A 193 -25.67 -3.77 50.94
CA VAL A 193 -24.89 -3.85 49.69
C VAL A 193 -23.91 -5.03 49.67
N SER A 194 -23.41 -5.48 50.83
CA SER A 194 -22.37 -6.53 50.88
C SER A 194 -22.88 -7.93 50.51
N LYS A 195 -24.11 -8.29 50.89
CA LYS A 195 -24.72 -9.59 50.54
C LYS A 195 -25.07 -9.70 49.06
N SER A 196 -25.49 -8.60 48.43
CA SER A 196 -25.77 -8.54 46.98
C SER A 196 -24.50 -8.63 46.13
N LEU A 197 -23.39 -8.03 46.61
CA LEU A 197 -22.11 -8.12 45.91
C LEU A 197 -21.47 -9.49 46.02
N GLN A 198 -21.53 -10.13 47.20
CA GLN A 198 -20.94 -11.47 47.38
C GLN A 198 -21.64 -12.54 46.54
N SER A 199 -22.97 -12.51 46.41
CA SER A 199 -23.70 -13.45 45.53
C SER A 199 -23.43 -13.20 44.05
N LYS A 200 -23.27 -11.94 43.62
CA LYS A 200 -22.93 -11.57 42.23
C LYS A 200 -21.48 -11.91 41.86
N VAL A 201 -20.55 -11.86 42.82
CA VAL A 201 -19.15 -12.28 42.61
C VAL A 201 -19.04 -13.81 42.50
N ALA A 202 -19.81 -14.56 43.28
CA ALA A 202 -19.87 -16.02 43.19
C ALA A 202 -20.47 -16.48 41.84
N ALA A 203 -21.54 -15.84 41.37
CA ALA A 203 -22.16 -16.11 40.06
C ALA A 203 -21.25 -15.72 38.87
N ARG A 204 -20.43 -14.67 39.02
CA ARG A 204 -19.41 -14.32 38.00
C ARG A 204 -18.27 -15.33 37.96
N ARG A 205 -17.85 -15.88 39.10
CA ARG A 205 -16.80 -16.92 39.12
C ARG A 205 -17.27 -18.19 38.43
N SER A 206 -18.50 -18.66 38.64
CA SER A 206 -19.01 -19.85 37.96
C SER A 206 -19.22 -19.66 36.45
N LEU A 207 -19.71 -18.49 36.01
CA LEU A 207 -19.83 -18.14 34.59
C LEU A 207 -18.48 -18.01 33.87
N VAL A 208 -17.45 -17.48 34.56
CA VAL A 208 -16.09 -17.40 34.00
C VAL A 208 -15.46 -18.79 33.90
N THR A 209 -15.73 -19.71 34.83
CA THR A 209 -15.27 -21.10 34.75
C THR A 209 -15.99 -21.87 33.64
N TYR A 210 -17.31 -21.70 33.49
CA TYR A 210 -18.09 -22.32 32.42
C TYR A 210 -17.72 -21.77 31.03
N ALA A 211 -17.48 -20.45 30.91
CA ALA A 211 -16.99 -19.82 29.68
C ALA A 211 -15.52 -20.18 29.36
N ARG A 212 -14.73 -20.57 30.37
CA ARG A 212 -13.38 -21.14 30.14
C ARG A 212 -13.47 -22.57 29.61
N GLN A 213 -14.37 -23.39 30.13
CA GLN A 213 -14.59 -24.78 29.73
C GLN A 213 -15.16 -24.90 28.30
N THR A 214 -16.14 -24.07 27.94
CA THR A 214 -16.71 -24.05 26.57
C THR A 214 -15.76 -23.45 25.53
N ARG A 215 -14.83 -22.57 25.94
CA ARG A 215 -13.77 -22.04 25.05
C ARG A 215 -12.60 -23.00 24.84
N THR A 216 -12.47 -24.02 25.69
CA THR A 216 -11.48 -25.10 25.50
C THR A 216 -11.99 -26.23 24.60
N GLU A 217 -13.30 -26.41 24.43
CA GLU A 217 -13.87 -27.54 23.67
C GLU A 217 -14.10 -27.26 22.16
N THR A 218 -14.08 -25.99 21.72
CA THR A 218 -14.32 -25.60 20.30
C THR A 218 -13.08 -25.10 19.56
N ARG A 219 -11.90 -25.10 20.19
CA ARG A 219 -10.63 -24.92 19.48
C ARG A 219 -10.00 -26.28 19.24
N PRO A 220 -9.62 -26.65 18.00
CA PRO A 220 -8.66 -27.73 17.84
C PRO A 220 -7.43 -27.36 18.68
N THR A 221 -7.07 -28.28 19.57
CA THR A 221 -5.98 -28.15 20.53
C THR A 221 -4.70 -27.69 19.83
N LYS A 222 -4.34 -26.41 19.99
CA LYS A 222 -2.95 -25.96 19.80
C LYS A 222 -2.12 -26.52 20.95
N THR A 223 -1.73 -27.78 20.85
CA THR A 223 -0.67 -28.36 21.66
C THR A 223 0.66 -27.83 21.17
N GLY A 224 1.34 -27.02 22.00
CA GLY A 224 2.75 -26.65 21.87
C GLY A 224 3.07 -25.54 20.86
N PHE A 225 4.05 -24.69 21.19
CA PHE A 225 4.65 -23.63 20.37
C PHE A 225 3.86 -22.33 20.16
N GLY A 226 3.73 -21.55 21.24
CA GLY A 226 3.27 -20.14 21.18
C GLY A 226 4.32 -19.11 20.76
N GLY A 227 5.46 -19.51 20.18
CA GLY A 227 6.55 -18.60 19.78
C GLY A 227 6.66 -18.37 18.27
N GLU A 228 6.80 -19.44 17.48
CA GLU A 228 7.13 -19.30 16.06
C GLU A 228 5.96 -18.87 15.16
N GLY A 229 4.72 -19.25 15.49
CA GLY A 229 3.55 -18.94 14.64
C GLY A 229 3.15 -17.46 14.66
N ASP A 230 3.21 -16.83 15.84
CA ASP A 230 2.85 -15.41 16.03
C ASP A 230 3.95 -14.48 15.48
N GLU A 231 5.23 -14.85 15.64
CA GLU A 231 6.35 -14.10 15.05
C GLU A 231 6.39 -14.21 13.52
N ARG A 232 6.12 -15.39 12.94
CA ARG A 232 6.02 -15.56 11.49
C ARG A 232 4.84 -14.79 10.89
N GLY A 233 3.68 -14.80 11.54
CA GLY A 233 2.51 -14.01 11.12
C GLY A 233 2.81 -12.51 11.08
N ARG A 234 3.49 -12.00 12.12
CA ARG A 234 3.95 -10.60 12.17
C ARG A 234 4.98 -10.26 11.09
N GLY A 235 5.96 -11.12 10.86
CA GLY A 235 6.96 -10.94 9.81
C GLY A 235 6.33 -10.88 8.41
N ASN A 236 5.35 -11.75 8.16
CA ASN A 236 4.64 -11.78 6.89
C ASN A 236 3.75 -10.53 6.68
N SER A 237 3.01 -10.13 7.71
CA SER A 237 2.19 -8.90 7.68
C SER A 237 3.01 -7.66 7.33
N PHE A 238 4.23 -7.55 7.87
CA PHE A 238 5.11 -6.43 7.57
C PHE A 238 5.48 -6.33 6.08
N ILE A 239 5.81 -7.45 5.44
CA ILE A 239 6.17 -7.49 4.02
C ILE A 239 4.97 -7.09 3.16
N TYR A 240 3.79 -7.64 3.44
CA TYR A 240 2.58 -7.27 2.70
C TYR A 240 2.17 -5.82 2.93
N THR A 241 2.41 -5.25 4.13
CA THR A 241 2.21 -3.83 4.39
C THR A 241 3.11 -2.97 3.50
N ALA A 242 4.40 -3.32 3.40
CA ALA A 242 5.35 -2.61 2.55
C ALA A 242 4.96 -2.72 1.06
N LEU A 243 4.55 -3.91 0.61
CA LEU A 243 4.05 -4.12 -0.75
C LEU A 243 2.81 -3.28 -1.03
N ALA A 244 1.82 -3.28 -0.14
CA ALA A 244 0.58 -2.52 -0.32
C ALA A 244 0.86 -1.02 -0.47
N ILE A 245 1.65 -0.44 0.44
CA ILE A 245 2.04 0.99 0.39
C ILE A 245 2.77 1.29 -0.92
N SER A 246 3.71 0.44 -1.32
CA SER A 246 4.50 0.64 -2.53
C SER A 246 3.64 0.58 -3.79
N TYR A 247 2.70 -0.36 -3.87
CA TYR A 247 1.77 -0.48 -4.98
C TYR A 247 0.78 0.68 -5.05
N PHE A 248 0.24 1.14 -3.91
CA PHE A 248 -0.63 2.32 -3.88
C PHE A 248 0.11 3.59 -4.28
N ALA A 249 1.36 3.76 -3.82
CA ALA A 249 2.21 4.86 -4.26
C ALA A 249 2.44 4.79 -5.79
N LYS A 250 2.82 3.62 -6.30
CA LYS A 250 2.97 3.39 -7.76
C LYS A 250 1.70 3.74 -8.51
N ALA A 251 0.54 3.24 -8.10
CA ALA A 251 -0.74 3.57 -8.73
C ALA A 251 -0.98 5.08 -8.78
N ALA A 252 -0.75 5.80 -7.67
CA ALA A 252 -0.92 7.25 -7.61
C ALA A 252 0.05 8.00 -8.54
N LEU A 253 1.34 7.62 -8.57
CA LEU A 253 2.32 8.22 -9.46
C LEU A 253 1.96 7.97 -10.94
N THR A 254 1.65 6.71 -11.28
CA THR A 254 1.29 6.27 -12.64
C THR A 254 0.04 6.98 -13.16
N ALA A 255 -0.94 7.25 -12.30
CA ALA A 255 -2.15 7.99 -12.69
C ALA A 255 -1.92 9.51 -12.84
N SER A 256 -0.99 10.10 -12.08
CA SER A 256 -0.87 11.57 -11.96
C SER A 256 0.21 12.19 -12.85
N ALA A 257 1.23 11.43 -13.24
CA ALA A 257 2.38 11.96 -13.98
C ALA A 257 2.80 11.06 -15.16
N PRO A 258 1.89 10.76 -16.11
CA PRO A 258 2.15 9.79 -17.17
C PRO A 258 3.33 10.16 -18.09
N HIS A 259 3.44 11.42 -18.52
CA HIS A 259 4.55 11.86 -19.39
C HIS A 259 5.90 11.82 -18.67
N THR A 260 5.94 12.27 -17.41
CA THR A 260 7.17 12.19 -16.60
C THR A 260 7.60 10.75 -16.38
N LEU A 261 6.65 9.83 -16.20
CA LEU A 261 6.96 8.42 -16.09
C LEU A 261 7.39 7.81 -17.42
N ALA A 262 6.82 8.24 -18.55
CA ALA A 262 7.30 7.85 -19.87
C ALA A 262 8.77 8.25 -20.07
N ASP A 263 9.15 9.49 -19.70
CA ASP A 263 10.54 9.95 -19.73
C ASP A 263 11.45 9.09 -18.85
N ILE A 264 10.98 8.74 -17.65
CA ILE A 264 11.77 7.92 -16.72
C ILE A 264 11.88 6.48 -17.23
N TRP A 265 10.81 5.89 -17.77
CA TRP A 265 10.77 4.49 -18.14
C TRP A 265 11.46 4.22 -19.47
N PHE A 266 11.25 5.09 -20.46
CA PHE A 266 11.69 4.86 -21.84
C PHE A 266 12.76 5.88 -22.29
N GLY A 267 12.99 6.97 -21.57
CA GLY A 267 14.07 7.92 -21.87
C GLY A 267 13.87 8.61 -23.21
N THR A 268 14.91 8.64 -24.05
CA THR A 268 14.81 9.20 -25.40
C THR A 268 13.87 8.42 -26.31
N ALA A 269 13.59 7.15 -26.01
CA ALA A 269 12.65 6.33 -26.78
C ALA A 269 11.20 6.84 -26.63
N ALA A 270 10.89 7.50 -25.51
CA ALA A 270 9.58 8.12 -25.29
C ALA A 270 9.35 9.42 -26.10
N LEU A 271 10.30 9.88 -26.94
CA LEU A 271 10.21 11.16 -27.66
C LEU A 271 10.13 11.00 -29.21
N PRO A 272 9.23 11.72 -29.90
CA PRO A 272 8.14 12.53 -29.33
C PRO A 272 7.13 11.66 -28.58
N HIS A 273 6.48 12.23 -27.56
CA HIS A 273 5.55 11.47 -26.73
C HIS A 273 4.40 10.89 -27.55
N ASP A 274 4.24 9.57 -27.47
CA ASP A 274 3.11 8.89 -28.05
C ASP A 274 1.81 9.34 -27.34
N PRO A 275 0.75 9.69 -28.09
CA PRO A 275 -0.54 10.07 -27.50
C PRO A 275 -1.16 8.97 -26.63
N LEU A 276 -0.78 7.71 -26.81
CA LEU A 276 -1.20 6.60 -25.96
C LEU A 276 -0.50 6.57 -24.59
N HIS A 277 0.59 7.31 -24.36
CA HIS A 277 1.26 7.30 -23.06
C HIS A 277 0.31 7.65 -21.91
N GLU A 278 -0.41 8.76 -22.01
CA GLU A 278 -1.33 9.18 -20.96
C GLU A 278 -2.40 8.13 -20.61
N PRO A 279 -3.21 7.64 -21.57
CA PRO A 279 -4.23 6.66 -21.25
C PRO A 279 -3.62 5.32 -20.80
N LEU A 280 -2.54 4.85 -21.41
CA LEU A 280 -1.93 3.57 -21.04
C LEU A 280 -1.33 3.59 -19.63
N PHE A 281 -0.67 4.67 -19.22
CA PHE A 281 -0.21 4.82 -17.84
C PHE A 281 -1.38 4.88 -16.85
N ARG A 282 -2.46 5.62 -17.17
CA ARG A 282 -3.66 5.66 -16.31
C ARG A 282 -4.34 4.28 -16.19
N LEU A 283 -4.36 3.49 -17.26
CA LEU A 283 -4.84 2.12 -17.24
C LEU A 283 -3.94 1.23 -16.37
N ALA A 284 -2.62 1.29 -16.56
CA ALA A 284 -1.65 0.54 -15.74
C ALA A 284 -1.76 0.88 -14.24
N ALA A 285 -2.11 2.13 -13.89
CA ALA A 285 -2.32 2.56 -12.51
C ALA A 285 -3.39 1.74 -11.79
N THR A 286 -4.46 1.34 -12.50
CA THR A 286 -5.52 0.51 -11.92
C THR A 286 -5.05 -0.92 -11.62
N GLY A 287 -4.13 -1.46 -12.42
CA GLY A 287 -3.47 -2.75 -12.15
C GLY A 287 -2.62 -2.69 -10.88
N PHE A 288 -1.85 -1.62 -10.70
CA PHE A 288 -1.09 -1.39 -9.46
C PHE A 288 -2.00 -1.20 -8.25
N LEU A 289 -3.15 -0.53 -8.41
CA LEU A 289 -4.17 -0.41 -7.35
C LEU A 289 -4.70 -1.79 -6.92
N ALA A 290 -4.97 -2.67 -7.88
CA ALA A 290 -5.41 -4.04 -7.62
C ALA A 290 -4.33 -4.84 -6.88
N ALA A 291 -3.06 -4.75 -7.31
CA ALA A 291 -1.94 -5.38 -6.62
C ALA A 291 -1.78 -4.89 -5.16
N GLY A 292 -1.93 -3.58 -4.94
CA GLY A 292 -1.91 -2.99 -3.60
C GLY A 292 -3.06 -3.49 -2.72
N THR A 293 -4.24 -3.68 -3.30
CA THR A 293 -5.40 -4.26 -2.61
C THR A 293 -5.16 -5.72 -2.21
N PHE A 294 -4.56 -6.51 -3.09
CA PHE A 294 -4.21 -7.91 -2.80
C PHE A 294 -3.22 -7.99 -1.63
N ALA A 295 -2.16 -7.18 -1.69
CA ALA A 295 -1.20 -7.09 -0.59
C ALA A 295 -1.87 -6.62 0.71
N TRP A 296 -2.81 -5.67 0.65
CA TRP A 296 -3.55 -5.22 1.83
C TRP A 296 -4.43 -6.30 2.46
N ILE A 297 -5.11 -7.11 1.63
CA ILE A 297 -5.90 -8.25 2.11
C ILE A 297 -4.96 -9.28 2.75
N LEU A 298 -3.91 -9.70 2.04
CA LEU A 298 -2.95 -10.70 2.54
C LEU A 298 -2.24 -10.25 3.80
N LYS A 299 -2.03 -8.94 3.99
CA LYS A 299 -1.55 -8.35 5.24
C LYS A 299 -2.50 -8.69 6.41
N GLY A 300 -3.81 -8.50 6.25
CA GLY A 300 -4.79 -8.83 7.29
C GLY A 300 -4.84 -10.32 7.59
N GLU A 301 -4.86 -11.15 6.54
CA GLU A 301 -4.86 -12.61 6.66
C GLU A 301 -3.57 -13.14 7.32
N ALA A 302 -2.43 -12.47 7.09
CA ALA A 302 -1.16 -12.78 7.75
C ALA A 302 -1.19 -12.48 9.26
N GLU A 303 -1.85 -11.40 9.68
CA GLU A 303 -2.03 -11.06 11.10
C GLU A 303 -2.95 -12.05 11.81
N GLU A 304 -3.91 -12.62 11.08
CA GLU A 304 -4.83 -13.65 11.57
C GLU A 304 -4.21 -15.06 11.51
N GLY A 305 -3.08 -15.22 10.80
CA GLY A 305 -2.39 -16.50 10.64
C GLY A 305 -3.05 -17.45 9.63
N ASP A 306 -3.86 -16.93 8.71
CA ASP A 306 -4.66 -17.71 7.75
C ASP A 306 -4.12 -17.67 6.29
N LEU A 307 -2.83 -17.37 6.10
CA LEU A 307 -2.23 -17.37 4.75
C LEU A 307 -2.29 -18.74 4.04
N GLY A 308 -2.53 -19.82 4.78
CA GLY A 308 -2.60 -21.17 4.25
C GLY A 308 -3.90 -21.50 3.52
N SER A 309 -4.97 -20.70 3.66
CA SER A 309 -6.25 -21.01 3.02
C SER A 309 -6.15 -21.00 1.49
N ALA A 310 -6.89 -21.88 0.81
CA ALA A 310 -6.82 -21.99 -0.66
C ALA A 310 -7.11 -20.66 -1.38
N SER A 311 -8.04 -19.87 -0.84
CA SER A 311 -8.34 -18.52 -1.35
C SER A 311 -7.14 -17.59 -1.19
N ASN A 312 -6.49 -17.56 -0.02
CA ASN A 312 -5.35 -16.67 0.23
C ASN A 312 -4.11 -17.10 -0.58
N GLN A 313 -3.90 -18.41 -0.75
CA GLN A 313 -2.87 -18.94 -1.64
C GLN A 313 -3.08 -18.51 -3.10
N ARG A 314 -4.33 -18.51 -3.61
CA ARG A 314 -4.64 -18.01 -4.96
C ARG A 314 -4.35 -16.52 -5.12
N LEU A 315 -4.80 -15.68 -4.16
CA LEU A 315 -4.51 -14.25 -4.17
C LEU A 315 -3.01 -13.98 -4.19
N ASN A 316 -2.28 -14.70 -3.34
CA ASN A 316 -0.84 -14.54 -3.22
C ASN A 316 -0.08 -15.04 -4.48
N LEU A 317 -0.52 -16.14 -5.08
CA LEU A 317 0.01 -16.63 -6.36
C LEU A 317 -0.25 -15.63 -7.49
N ALA A 318 -1.45 -15.07 -7.59
CA ALA A 318 -1.78 -14.06 -8.59
C ALA A 318 -0.88 -12.82 -8.46
N LEU A 319 -0.63 -12.35 -7.23
CA LEU A 319 0.28 -11.25 -6.95
C LEU A 319 1.73 -11.59 -7.36
N ALA A 320 2.16 -12.82 -7.12
CA ALA A 320 3.49 -13.30 -7.50
C ALA A 320 3.66 -13.39 -9.02
N LEU A 321 2.67 -13.97 -9.72
CA LEU A 321 2.67 -14.13 -11.17
C LEU A 321 2.61 -12.78 -11.88
N PHE A 322 1.85 -11.81 -11.36
CA PHE A 322 1.85 -10.45 -11.86
C PHE A 322 3.25 -9.83 -11.77
N GLY A 323 3.89 -9.92 -10.60
CA GLY A 323 5.25 -9.42 -10.39
C GLY A 323 6.27 -10.06 -11.35
N ALA A 324 6.20 -11.38 -11.52
CA ALA A 324 7.10 -12.13 -12.40
C ALA A 324 6.90 -11.77 -13.88
N ALA A 325 5.64 -11.70 -14.34
CA ALA A 325 5.31 -11.34 -15.71
C ALA A 325 5.77 -9.91 -16.04
N ALA A 326 5.53 -8.96 -15.14
CA ALA A 326 5.95 -7.57 -15.31
C ALA A 326 7.48 -7.43 -15.38
N ILE A 327 8.23 -8.14 -14.52
CA ILE A 327 9.70 -8.17 -14.62
C ILE A 327 10.17 -8.75 -15.95
N GLY A 328 9.52 -9.82 -16.42
CA GLY A 328 9.84 -10.42 -17.72
C GLY A 328 9.67 -9.42 -18.87
N VAL A 329 8.54 -8.69 -18.87
CA VAL A 329 8.27 -7.63 -19.85
C VAL A 329 9.32 -6.52 -19.76
N ASP A 330 9.61 -6.01 -18.57
CA ASP A 330 10.56 -4.91 -18.37
C ASP A 330 12.00 -5.31 -18.72
N THR A 331 12.40 -6.55 -18.43
CA THR A 331 13.75 -7.06 -18.72
C THR A 331 13.96 -7.20 -20.23
N LEU A 332 12.95 -7.70 -20.96
CA LEU A 332 12.99 -7.77 -22.42
C LEU A 332 12.98 -6.37 -23.06
N ALA A 333 12.21 -5.45 -22.50
CA ALA A 333 12.18 -4.05 -22.92
C ALA A 333 13.56 -3.37 -22.70
N PHE A 334 14.20 -3.62 -21.57
CA PHE A 334 15.53 -3.11 -21.27
C PHE A 334 16.59 -3.69 -22.21
N ALA A 335 16.57 -5.01 -22.43
CA ALA A 335 17.49 -5.70 -23.33
C ALA A 335 17.40 -5.22 -24.78
N SER A 336 16.21 -4.74 -25.20
CA SER A 336 15.99 -4.17 -26.54
C SER A 336 16.33 -2.67 -26.64
N GLY A 337 16.84 -2.04 -25.57
CA GLY A 337 17.22 -0.63 -25.55
C GLY A 337 16.06 0.34 -25.43
N ASN A 338 14.83 -0.15 -25.26
CA ASN A 338 13.62 0.66 -25.18
C ASN A 338 13.29 1.07 -23.74
N PHE A 339 13.96 0.51 -22.73
CA PHE A 339 13.72 0.80 -21.32
C PHE A 339 14.98 1.33 -20.65
N THR A 340 14.84 2.33 -19.77
CA THR A 340 15.97 2.89 -19.03
C THR A 340 16.26 2.08 -17.77
N LEU A 341 17.50 2.21 -17.27
CA LEU A 341 17.88 1.62 -15.99
C LEU A 341 17.07 2.19 -14.81
N PRO A 342 16.82 3.51 -14.68
CA PRO A 342 15.88 4.05 -13.69
C PRO A 342 14.47 3.45 -13.76
N GLY A 343 13.92 3.29 -14.98
CA GLY A 343 12.64 2.61 -15.20
C GLY A 343 12.65 1.18 -14.66
N LEU A 344 13.68 0.42 -15.01
CA LEU A 344 13.85 -0.97 -14.58
C LEU A 344 13.91 -1.08 -13.05
N LEU A 345 14.70 -0.23 -12.40
CA LEU A 345 14.84 -0.23 -10.95
C LEU A 345 13.56 0.20 -10.21
N LEU A 346 12.83 1.17 -10.77
CA LEU A 346 11.53 1.58 -10.22
C LEU A 346 10.57 0.40 -10.18
N ASN A 347 10.55 -0.46 -11.20
CA ASN A 347 9.64 -1.59 -11.30
C ASN A 347 10.14 -2.85 -10.58
N ALA A 348 11.42 -3.19 -10.71
CA ALA A 348 11.99 -4.44 -10.21
C ALA A 348 11.88 -4.62 -8.69
N SER A 349 11.96 -3.54 -7.91
CA SER A 349 11.95 -3.62 -6.43
C SER A 349 10.63 -4.18 -5.89
N VAL A 350 9.50 -3.57 -6.24
CA VAL A 350 8.18 -3.97 -5.75
C VAL A 350 7.72 -5.26 -6.42
N LEU A 351 7.83 -5.33 -7.75
CA LEU A 351 7.37 -6.48 -8.53
C LEU A 351 8.19 -7.73 -8.21
N GLY A 352 9.51 -7.59 -8.05
CA GLY A 352 10.42 -8.67 -7.67
C GLY A 352 10.18 -9.16 -6.25
N THR A 353 9.94 -8.23 -5.32
CA THR A 353 9.57 -8.62 -3.95
C THR A 353 8.27 -9.41 -3.96
N SER A 354 7.21 -8.96 -4.66
CA SER A 354 5.97 -9.73 -4.75
C SER A 354 6.14 -11.08 -5.44
N ALA A 355 6.95 -11.17 -6.49
CA ALA A 355 7.21 -12.40 -7.21
C ALA A 355 7.89 -13.44 -6.32
N VAL A 356 9.04 -13.07 -5.74
CA VAL A 356 9.84 -13.98 -4.91
C VAL A 356 9.08 -14.34 -3.64
N TYR A 357 8.59 -13.34 -2.91
CA TYR A 357 7.94 -13.57 -1.63
C TYR A 357 6.61 -14.31 -1.79
N GLY A 358 5.79 -13.90 -2.77
CA GLY A 358 4.52 -14.56 -3.03
C GLY A 358 4.71 -16.02 -3.44
N LEU A 359 5.67 -16.32 -4.32
CA LEU A 359 5.95 -17.70 -4.71
C LEU A 359 6.48 -18.55 -3.54
N GLN A 360 7.31 -17.98 -2.66
CA GLN A 360 7.77 -18.65 -1.44
C GLN A 360 6.62 -18.99 -0.49
N VAL A 361 5.70 -18.05 -0.25
CA VAL A 361 4.54 -18.28 0.62
C VAL A 361 3.61 -19.33 -0.01
N TYR A 362 3.39 -19.27 -1.32
CA TYR A 362 2.59 -20.27 -2.04
C TYR A 362 3.20 -21.68 -1.94
N SER A 363 4.50 -21.81 -2.24
CA SER A 363 5.23 -23.08 -2.17
C SER A 363 5.18 -23.71 -0.78
N ARG A 364 5.35 -22.89 0.27
CA ARG A 364 5.25 -23.36 1.66
C ARG A 364 3.84 -23.77 2.05
N GLY A 365 2.82 -23.04 1.60
CA GLY A 365 1.41 -23.36 1.84
C GLY A 365 0.95 -24.63 1.12
N ALA A 366 1.53 -24.94 -0.03
CA ALA A 366 1.23 -26.13 -0.83
C ALA A 366 1.99 -27.40 -0.40
N GLY A 367 2.63 -27.41 0.78
CA GLY A 367 3.37 -28.59 1.27
C GLY A 367 4.79 -28.75 0.69
N GLY A 368 5.32 -27.73 0.02
CA GLY A 368 6.76 -27.55 -0.21
C GLY A 368 7.43 -28.34 -1.33
N ARG A 369 6.87 -29.44 -1.86
CA ARG A 369 7.52 -30.22 -2.95
C ARG A 369 6.59 -30.96 -3.93
N ASP A 370 5.29 -31.00 -3.71
CA ASP A 370 4.36 -31.71 -4.58
C ASP A 370 3.48 -30.73 -5.38
N PRO A 371 3.57 -30.68 -6.73
CA PRO A 371 2.66 -29.90 -7.55
C PRO A 371 1.22 -30.46 -7.57
N GLY A 372 0.99 -31.68 -7.09
CA GLY A 372 -0.33 -32.35 -7.09
C GLY A 372 -1.46 -31.54 -6.44
N PRO A 373 -1.33 -31.10 -5.17
CA PRO A 373 -2.37 -30.32 -4.49
C PRO A 373 -2.66 -28.96 -5.15
N ALA A 374 -1.65 -28.33 -5.75
CA ALA A 374 -1.81 -27.11 -6.53
C ALA A 374 -2.59 -27.35 -7.83
N ALA A 375 -2.29 -28.44 -8.53
CA ALA A 375 -3.00 -28.85 -9.75
C ALA A 375 -4.46 -29.26 -9.47
N GLU A 376 -4.70 -29.99 -8.38
CA GLU A 376 -6.06 -30.33 -7.93
C GLU A 376 -6.87 -29.10 -7.52
N GLY A 377 -6.24 -28.15 -6.80
CA GLY A 377 -6.86 -26.88 -6.45
C GLY A 377 -7.21 -26.02 -7.67
N ALA A 378 -6.35 -26.02 -8.70
CA ALA A 378 -6.60 -25.35 -9.97
C ALA A 378 -7.74 -26.01 -10.75
N ALA A 379 -7.74 -27.35 -10.87
CA ALA A 379 -8.81 -28.11 -11.52
C ALA A 379 -10.16 -27.93 -10.80
N GLY A 380 -10.15 -27.96 -9.46
CA GLY A 380 -11.31 -27.67 -8.62
C GLY A 380 -11.82 -26.24 -8.82
N GLY A 381 -10.92 -25.25 -8.89
CA GLY A 381 -11.26 -23.86 -9.20
C GLY A 381 -11.93 -23.70 -10.57
N LEU A 382 -11.40 -24.35 -11.61
CA LEU A 382 -12.00 -24.40 -12.94
C LEU A 382 -13.41 -25.01 -12.91
N SER A 383 -13.59 -26.14 -12.23
CA SER A 383 -14.91 -26.77 -12.11
C SER A 383 -15.92 -25.85 -11.40
N ASN A 384 -15.48 -25.10 -10.39
CA ASN A 384 -16.31 -24.17 -9.63
C ASN A 384 -16.58 -22.87 -10.39
N LEU A 385 -15.75 -22.50 -11.36
CA LEU A 385 -15.96 -21.31 -12.21
C LEU A 385 -17.24 -21.44 -13.04
N PHE A 386 -17.55 -22.64 -13.54
CA PHE A 386 -18.72 -22.89 -14.39
C PHE A 386 -20.00 -23.24 -13.62
N LYS A 387 -19.92 -23.49 -12.30
CA LYS A 387 -21.10 -23.66 -11.45
C LYS A 387 -21.71 -22.29 -11.13
N ILE A 388 -22.89 -22.00 -11.66
CA ILE A 388 -23.56 -20.70 -11.50
C ILE A 388 -24.76 -20.87 -10.55
N SER A 389 -24.71 -20.20 -9.40
CA SER A 389 -25.78 -20.23 -8.39
C SER A 389 -26.91 -19.21 -8.63
N GLY A 390 -26.66 -18.22 -9.48
CA GLY A 390 -27.61 -17.15 -9.79
C GLY A 390 -26.98 -16.05 -10.65
N LEU A 391 -27.74 -14.99 -10.93
CA LEU A 391 -27.32 -13.91 -11.85
C LEU A 391 -25.99 -13.27 -11.44
N ASN A 392 -25.81 -12.93 -10.16
CA ASN A 392 -24.58 -12.29 -9.67
C ASN A 392 -23.34 -13.20 -9.80
N SER A 393 -23.49 -14.51 -9.58
CA SER A 393 -22.43 -15.50 -9.77
C SER A 393 -22.08 -15.64 -11.25
N GLY A 394 -23.10 -15.72 -12.11
CA GLY A 394 -22.93 -15.77 -13.57
C GLY A 394 -22.21 -14.55 -14.13
N LEU A 395 -22.56 -13.35 -13.65
CA LEU A 395 -21.89 -12.11 -14.05
C LEU A 395 -20.40 -12.12 -13.68
N HIS A 396 -20.02 -12.56 -12.48
CA HIS A 396 -18.60 -12.66 -12.11
C HIS A 396 -17.85 -13.77 -12.85
N THR A 397 -18.52 -14.88 -13.21
CA THR A 397 -17.94 -15.90 -14.10
C THR A 397 -17.60 -15.30 -15.46
N VAL A 398 -18.54 -14.58 -16.08
CA VAL A 398 -18.32 -13.91 -17.38
C VAL A 398 -17.21 -12.87 -17.28
N LEU A 399 -17.18 -12.05 -16.22
CA LEU A 399 -16.10 -11.09 -15.99
C LEU A 399 -14.73 -11.78 -15.87
N THR A 400 -14.66 -12.89 -15.12
CA THR A 400 -13.43 -13.67 -14.95
C THR A 400 -12.89 -14.14 -16.30
N LEU A 401 -13.75 -14.71 -17.15
CA LEU A 401 -13.38 -15.18 -18.49
C LEU A 401 -12.96 -14.03 -19.40
N ASN A 402 -13.70 -12.92 -19.39
CA ASN A 402 -13.38 -11.74 -20.19
C ASN A 402 -12.02 -11.13 -19.83
N PHE A 403 -11.68 -11.04 -18.55
CA PHE A 403 -10.37 -10.58 -18.12
C PHE A 403 -9.24 -11.48 -18.65
N ILE A 404 -9.40 -12.80 -18.55
CA ILE A 404 -8.42 -13.76 -19.08
C ILE A 404 -8.27 -13.59 -20.60
N LEU A 405 -9.37 -13.56 -21.34
CA LEU A 405 -9.36 -13.43 -22.80
C LEU A 405 -8.72 -12.11 -23.25
N ALA A 406 -9.11 -10.99 -22.63
CA ALA A 406 -8.54 -9.68 -22.93
C ALA A 406 -7.04 -9.65 -22.59
N GLY A 407 -6.66 -10.15 -21.41
CA GLY A 407 -5.27 -10.17 -20.98
C GLY A 407 -4.37 -11.02 -21.88
N VAL A 408 -4.84 -12.19 -22.32
CA VAL A 408 -4.12 -13.03 -23.30
C VAL A 408 -3.95 -12.29 -24.62
N ALA A 409 -4.98 -11.61 -25.12
CA ALA A 409 -4.88 -10.82 -26.33
C ALA A 409 -3.83 -9.70 -26.20
N TYR A 410 -3.78 -9.02 -25.06
CA TYR A 410 -2.84 -7.92 -24.82
C TYR A 410 -1.40 -8.42 -24.70
N LEU A 411 -1.19 -9.63 -24.19
CA LEU A 411 0.13 -10.25 -24.06
C LEU A 411 0.65 -10.81 -25.38
N VAL A 412 -0.18 -11.58 -26.08
CA VAL A 412 0.20 -12.36 -27.27
C VAL A 412 0.18 -11.51 -28.54
N ALA A 413 -0.83 -10.65 -28.69
CA ALA A 413 -1.03 -9.83 -29.88
C ALA A 413 -1.23 -8.35 -29.49
N PRO A 414 -0.22 -7.72 -28.86
CA PRO A 414 -0.36 -6.36 -28.33
C PRO A 414 -0.67 -5.33 -29.41
N ASP A 415 0.01 -5.38 -30.56
CA ASP A 415 -0.17 -4.37 -31.60
C ASP A 415 -1.54 -4.49 -32.27
N ALA A 416 -1.98 -5.73 -32.52
CA ALA A 416 -3.31 -5.99 -33.06
C ALA A 416 -4.42 -5.56 -32.09
N SER A 417 -4.27 -5.85 -30.80
CA SER A 417 -5.25 -5.45 -29.79
C SER A 417 -5.24 -3.95 -29.48
N LEU A 418 -4.07 -3.30 -29.48
CA LEU A 418 -3.94 -1.85 -29.41
C LEU A 418 -4.64 -1.19 -30.59
N ASN A 419 -4.36 -1.64 -31.82
CA ASN A 419 -5.02 -1.10 -33.01
C ASN A 419 -6.54 -1.35 -32.99
N ALA A 420 -6.98 -2.53 -32.55
CA ALA A 420 -8.40 -2.83 -32.45
C ALA A 420 -9.13 -1.94 -31.42
N VAL A 421 -8.47 -1.55 -30.32
CA VAL A 421 -9.04 -0.68 -29.29
C VAL A 421 -8.89 0.80 -29.65
N PHE A 422 -7.72 1.24 -30.06
CA PHE A 422 -7.41 2.67 -30.22
C PHE A 422 -7.42 3.14 -31.68
N GLY A 423 -7.50 2.25 -32.66
CA GLY A 423 -7.34 2.58 -34.08
C GLY A 423 -5.89 2.93 -34.45
N TYR A 424 -4.96 2.70 -33.51
CA TYR A 424 -3.58 3.13 -33.57
C TYR A 424 -2.71 2.20 -32.72
N SER A 425 -1.57 1.81 -33.28
CA SER A 425 -0.54 1.03 -32.61
C SER A 425 0.82 1.47 -33.16
N LYS A 426 1.53 2.31 -32.42
CA LYS A 426 2.87 2.77 -32.77
C LYS A 426 3.74 2.84 -31.52
N GLY A 427 5.03 2.57 -31.69
CA GLY A 427 6.02 2.61 -30.60
C GLY A 427 6.06 1.32 -29.80
N THR A 428 7.26 0.88 -29.46
CA THR A 428 7.48 -0.32 -28.62
C THR A 428 7.04 -0.07 -27.17
N GLU A 429 7.01 1.20 -26.74
CA GLU A 429 6.61 1.68 -25.42
C GLU A 429 5.13 1.39 -25.14
N ALA A 430 4.26 1.69 -26.11
CA ALA A 430 2.83 1.41 -26.02
C ALA A 430 2.58 -0.10 -25.88
N THR A 431 3.28 -0.91 -26.69
CA THR A 431 3.25 -2.38 -26.64
C THR A 431 3.71 -2.91 -25.27
N ILE A 432 4.77 -2.35 -24.69
CA ILE A 432 5.27 -2.72 -23.35
C ILE A 432 4.22 -2.42 -22.27
N LEU A 433 3.65 -1.21 -22.26
CA LEU A 433 2.61 -0.83 -21.29
C LEU A 433 1.35 -1.70 -21.45
N TRP A 434 0.97 -2.00 -22.69
CA TRP A 434 -0.18 -2.83 -22.98
C TRP A 434 -0.01 -4.26 -22.47
N ARG A 435 1.19 -4.83 -22.62
CA ARG A 435 1.54 -6.13 -22.05
C ARG A 435 1.50 -6.12 -20.52
N LEU A 436 1.96 -5.05 -19.87
CA LEU A 436 1.87 -4.91 -18.41
C LEU A 436 0.40 -4.91 -17.94
N ILE A 437 -0.48 -4.18 -18.63
CA ILE A 437 -1.94 -4.19 -18.37
C ILE A 437 -2.51 -5.60 -18.59
N GLY A 438 -2.11 -6.26 -19.67
CA GLY A 438 -2.46 -7.64 -19.97
C GLY A 438 -2.05 -8.62 -18.86
N GLY A 439 -0.86 -8.42 -18.28
CA GLY A 439 -0.38 -9.17 -17.13
C GLY A 439 -1.31 -9.08 -15.93
N ALA A 440 -1.82 -7.89 -15.59
CA ALA A 440 -2.81 -7.73 -14.52
C ALA A 440 -4.16 -8.39 -14.87
N LEU A 441 -4.57 -8.33 -16.15
CA LEU A 441 -5.81 -8.92 -16.65
C LEU A 441 -5.81 -10.45 -16.69
N VAL A 442 -4.65 -11.12 -16.79
CA VAL A 442 -4.59 -12.59 -16.70
C VAL A 442 -4.32 -13.11 -15.28
N THR A 443 -3.90 -12.25 -14.35
CA THR A 443 -3.51 -12.66 -12.99
C THR A 443 -4.44 -12.09 -11.92
N LEU A 444 -4.37 -10.79 -11.67
CA LEU A 444 -5.01 -10.12 -10.53
C LEU A 444 -6.52 -10.04 -10.68
N LEU A 445 -7.00 -9.49 -11.80
CA LEU A 445 -8.42 -9.19 -11.98
C LEU A 445 -9.31 -10.44 -12.09
N PRO A 446 -8.92 -11.52 -12.81
CA PRO A 446 -9.66 -12.77 -12.80
C PRO A 446 -9.72 -13.38 -11.40
N THR A 447 -8.60 -13.35 -10.66
CA THR A 447 -8.55 -13.89 -9.29
C THR A 447 -9.47 -13.11 -8.35
N ALA A 448 -9.53 -11.78 -8.50
CA ALA A 448 -10.46 -10.94 -7.75
C ALA A 448 -11.92 -11.30 -8.07
N ALA A 449 -12.27 -11.33 -9.37
CA ALA A 449 -13.62 -11.63 -9.83
C ALA A 449 -14.08 -13.03 -9.39
N PHE A 450 -13.21 -14.03 -9.52
CA PHE A 450 -13.48 -15.40 -9.09
C PHE A 450 -13.65 -15.50 -7.58
N THR A 451 -12.82 -14.81 -6.79
CA THR A 451 -12.96 -14.81 -5.32
C THR A 451 -14.28 -14.16 -4.88
N VAL A 452 -14.71 -13.10 -5.56
CA VAL A 452 -16.02 -12.48 -5.30
C VAL A 452 -17.15 -13.42 -5.73
N LYS A 453 -17.03 -14.10 -6.88
CA LYS A 453 -17.98 -15.14 -7.32
C LYS A 453 -18.16 -16.22 -6.25
N GLU A 454 -17.07 -16.80 -5.75
CA GLU A 454 -17.12 -17.81 -4.69
C GLU A 454 -17.80 -17.27 -3.43
N ALA A 455 -17.57 -16.00 -3.08
CA ALA A 455 -18.26 -15.37 -1.96
C ALA A 455 -19.77 -15.17 -2.21
N VAL A 456 -20.18 -14.90 -3.45
CA VAL A 456 -21.60 -14.85 -3.84
C VAL A 456 -22.24 -16.23 -3.69
N ASP A 457 -21.62 -17.27 -4.25
CA ASP A 457 -22.15 -18.64 -4.18
C ASP A 457 -22.31 -19.13 -2.74
N ASN A 458 -21.41 -18.71 -1.86
CA ASN A 458 -21.41 -19.12 -0.45
C ASN A 458 -22.20 -18.16 0.47
N GLY A 459 -22.88 -17.13 -0.06
CA GLY A 459 -23.59 -16.14 0.76
C GLY A 459 -22.68 -15.31 1.67
N ALA A 460 -21.39 -15.21 1.35
CA ALA A 460 -20.33 -14.62 2.16
C ALA A 460 -19.85 -13.25 1.64
N LEU A 461 -20.62 -12.60 0.76
CA LEU A 461 -20.24 -11.33 0.12
C LEU A 461 -20.03 -10.18 1.12
N ALA A 462 -20.69 -10.25 2.29
CA ALA A 462 -20.54 -9.25 3.36
C ALA A 462 -19.18 -9.31 4.07
N ASN A 463 -18.41 -10.40 3.90
CA ASN A 463 -17.12 -10.57 4.54
C ASN A 463 -16.11 -9.48 4.07
N PRO A 464 -15.17 -9.06 4.93
CA PRO A 464 -14.24 -7.98 4.62
C PRO A 464 -13.44 -8.20 3.32
N LYS A 465 -12.92 -9.42 3.11
CA LYS A 465 -12.13 -9.78 1.93
C LYS A 465 -12.88 -9.61 0.61
N PRO A 466 -14.01 -10.32 0.35
CA PRO A 466 -14.74 -10.17 -0.91
C PRO A 466 -15.30 -8.77 -1.09
N ARG A 467 -15.72 -8.09 -0.01
CA ARG A 467 -16.18 -6.70 -0.10
C ARG A 467 -15.07 -5.75 -0.57
N THR A 468 -13.85 -5.95 -0.08
CA THR A 468 -12.67 -5.15 -0.48
C THR A 468 -12.28 -5.42 -1.92
N LEU A 469 -12.26 -6.70 -2.35
CA LEU A 469 -12.00 -7.07 -3.74
C LEU A 469 -13.05 -6.50 -4.70
N ASN A 470 -14.32 -6.58 -4.31
CA ASN A 470 -15.41 -6.04 -5.09
C ASN A 470 -15.32 -4.51 -5.23
N PHE A 471 -14.96 -3.79 -4.15
CA PHE A 471 -14.67 -2.36 -4.23
C PHE A 471 -13.51 -2.06 -5.18
N ALA A 472 -12.42 -2.83 -5.13
CA ALA A 472 -11.28 -2.63 -6.01
C ALA A 472 -11.62 -2.89 -7.49
N LEU A 473 -12.46 -3.89 -7.78
CA LEU A 473 -12.99 -4.12 -9.14
C LEU A 473 -13.83 -2.95 -9.65
N ALA A 474 -14.72 -2.41 -8.80
CA ALA A 474 -15.50 -1.21 -9.15
C ALA A 474 -14.59 0.01 -9.40
N ALA A 475 -13.58 0.23 -8.55
CA ALA A 475 -12.62 1.31 -8.71
C ALA A 475 -11.78 1.15 -9.98
N ALA A 476 -11.36 -0.08 -10.32
CA ALA A 476 -10.67 -0.38 -11.57
C ALA A 476 -11.55 -0.09 -12.79
N GLY A 477 -12.84 -0.44 -12.74
CA GLY A 477 -13.80 -0.13 -13.80
C GLY A 477 -13.99 1.37 -14.01
N ILE A 478 -14.18 2.13 -12.93
CA ILE A 478 -14.27 3.60 -13.00
C ILE A 478 -12.97 4.19 -13.58
N GLY A 479 -11.81 3.70 -13.13
CA GLY A 479 -10.51 4.16 -13.63
C GLY A 479 -10.31 3.89 -15.12
N HIS A 480 -10.70 2.71 -15.61
CA HIS A 480 -10.64 2.38 -17.03
C HIS A 480 -11.58 3.24 -17.86
N ILE A 481 -12.83 3.44 -17.41
CA ILE A 481 -13.76 4.34 -18.08
C ILE A 481 -13.19 5.75 -18.13
N ALA A 482 -12.67 6.28 -17.01
CA ALA A 482 -12.10 7.62 -16.96
C ALA A 482 -10.88 7.79 -17.88
N ALA A 483 -10.07 6.74 -18.08
CA ALA A 483 -8.92 6.76 -18.99
C ALA A 483 -9.33 6.64 -20.47
N LEU A 484 -10.37 5.86 -20.78
CA LEU A 484 -10.79 5.56 -22.16
C LEU A 484 -11.85 6.53 -22.70
N TRP A 485 -12.67 7.11 -21.83
CA TRP A 485 -13.79 7.98 -22.22
C TRP A 485 -13.38 9.23 -23.03
N PRO A 486 -12.29 9.96 -22.67
CA PRO A 486 -11.85 11.11 -23.46
C PRO A 486 -11.45 10.74 -24.89
N ILE A 487 -10.91 9.53 -25.08
CA ILE A 487 -10.51 9.03 -26.40
C ILE A 487 -11.76 8.83 -27.28
N TYR A 488 -12.80 8.22 -26.71
CA TYR A 488 -14.04 7.96 -27.43
C TYR A 488 -14.81 9.24 -27.79
N THR A 489 -14.89 10.20 -26.86
CA THR A 489 -15.77 11.37 -27.00
C THR A 489 -15.14 12.56 -27.71
N ILE A 490 -13.84 12.78 -27.53
CA ILE A 490 -13.15 13.98 -28.00
C ILE A 490 -12.29 13.66 -29.23
N GLY A 491 -12.12 12.36 -29.58
CA GLY A 491 -11.11 11.93 -30.55
C GLY A 491 -9.70 12.35 -30.10
N ALA A 492 -9.50 12.53 -28.79
CA ALA A 492 -8.36 13.25 -28.24
C ALA A 492 -7.03 12.55 -28.59
N GLY A 493 -6.31 13.14 -29.54
CA GLY A 493 -4.86 13.01 -29.67
C GLY A 493 -4.32 11.78 -30.38
N ILE A 494 -5.12 10.75 -30.68
CA ILE A 494 -4.62 9.52 -31.31
C ILE A 494 -4.69 9.63 -32.85
N SER A 495 -3.84 10.49 -33.42
CA SER A 495 -3.78 10.74 -34.89
C SER A 495 -5.13 11.24 -35.48
N GLU A 496 -5.18 11.64 -36.74
CA GLU A 496 -6.43 11.97 -37.46
C GLU A 496 -7.40 10.77 -37.62
N SER A 497 -7.04 9.62 -37.03
CA SER A 497 -7.76 8.34 -37.13
C SER A 497 -8.90 8.25 -36.12
N GLN A 498 -10.03 7.68 -36.58
CA GLN A 498 -11.16 7.30 -35.74
C GLN A 498 -10.73 6.24 -34.70
N PRO A 499 -11.31 6.23 -33.49
CA PRO A 499 -11.05 5.20 -32.50
C PRO A 499 -11.37 3.80 -33.04
N GLY A 500 -10.62 2.80 -32.55
CA GLY A 500 -10.77 1.42 -32.99
C GLY A 500 -12.15 0.84 -32.67
N PRO A 501 -12.60 -0.17 -33.44
CA PRO A 501 -13.95 -0.73 -33.30
C PRO A 501 -14.21 -1.37 -31.93
N LEU A 502 -13.16 -1.73 -31.17
CA LEU A 502 -13.30 -2.34 -29.85
C LEU A 502 -13.33 -1.34 -28.69
N LEU A 503 -13.11 -0.04 -28.92
CA LEU A 503 -13.11 0.95 -27.82
C LEU A 503 -14.45 0.98 -27.07
N LEU A 504 -15.55 1.09 -27.81
CA LEU A 504 -16.89 1.19 -27.24
C LEU A 504 -17.33 -0.12 -26.56
N PRO A 505 -17.15 -1.31 -27.17
CA PRO A 505 -17.32 -2.58 -26.46
C PRO A 505 -16.51 -2.66 -25.16
N LEU A 506 -15.25 -2.24 -25.18
CA LEU A 506 -14.40 -2.25 -23.99
C LEU A 506 -14.92 -1.32 -22.89
N LEU A 507 -15.36 -0.11 -23.23
CA LEU A 507 -16.05 0.80 -22.31
C LEU A 507 -17.32 0.17 -21.71
N GLY A 508 -18.12 -0.53 -22.52
CA GLY A 508 -19.31 -1.26 -22.05
C GLY A 508 -18.97 -2.39 -21.08
N ILE A 509 -17.88 -3.12 -21.32
CA ILE A 509 -17.39 -4.16 -20.40
C ILE A 509 -17.00 -3.52 -19.06
N TRP A 510 -16.24 -2.43 -19.05
CA TRP A 510 -15.83 -1.77 -17.80
C TRP A 510 -16.97 -1.06 -17.08
N ALA A 511 -17.98 -0.56 -17.82
CA ALA A 511 -19.23 -0.09 -17.23
C ALA A 511 -19.98 -1.24 -16.55
N THR A 512 -19.99 -2.42 -17.17
CA THR A 512 -20.58 -3.64 -16.58
C THR A 512 -19.80 -4.06 -15.33
N VAL A 513 -18.47 -4.09 -15.36
CA VAL A 513 -17.63 -4.34 -14.17
C VAL A 513 -18.02 -3.37 -13.05
N THR A 514 -18.08 -2.08 -13.35
CA THR A 514 -18.44 -1.03 -12.38
C THR A 514 -19.84 -1.24 -11.81
N ALA A 515 -20.82 -1.58 -12.65
CA ALA A 515 -22.20 -1.80 -12.21
C ALA A 515 -22.33 -3.08 -11.36
N VAL A 516 -21.78 -4.20 -11.83
CA VAL A 516 -21.82 -5.49 -11.14
C VAL A 516 -21.13 -5.38 -9.78
N SER A 517 -19.96 -4.76 -9.74
CA SER A 517 -19.24 -4.59 -8.48
C SER A 517 -19.84 -3.50 -7.59
N GLY A 518 -20.30 -2.39 -8.16
CA GLY A 518 -20.91 -1.28 -7.44
C GLY A 518 -22.24 -1.64 -6.78
N LEU A 519 -23.13 -2.35 -7.47
CA LEU A 519 -24.43 -2.78 -6.91
C LEU A 519 -24.26 -3.74 -5.73
N ASN A 520 -23.31 -4.67 -5.83
CA ASN A 520 -22.92 -5.58 -4.76
C ASN A 520 -22.25 -4.86 -3.58
N PHE A 521 -21.66 -3.70 -3.84
CA PHE A 521 -21.32 -2.61 -2.90
C PHE A 521 -22.34 -2.40 -1.78
N PHE A 522 -23.54 -2.04 -2.25
CA PHE A 522 -24.61 -1.47 -1.44
C PHE A 522 -25.65 -2.52 -1.03
N ALA A 523 -25.70 -3.66 -1.71
CA ALA A 523 -26.65 -4.75 -1.42
C ALA A 523 -26.44 -5.42 -0.06
N GLY A 524 -25.27 -5.27 0.58
CA GLY A 524 -24.95 -5.84 1.90
C GLY A 524 -25.63 -5.19 3.11
N LYS A 525 -26.59 -4.28 2.91
CA LYS A 525 -27.42 -3.68 3.98
C LYS A 525 -28.86 -4.21 3.93
N LYS A 526 -29.05 -5.53 3.98
CA LYS A 526 -30.36 -6.11 4.31
C LYS A 526 -30.30 -6.70 5.71
N ASP A 527 -30.34 -5.80 6.68
CA ASP A 527 -30.85 -6.04 8.04
C ASP A 527 -31.49 -4.71 8.47
N PHE A 528 -32.80 -4.59 8.23
CA PHE A 528 -33.71 -3.63 8.86
C PHE A 528 -34.94 -4.38 9.34
#